data_AF-A0A1H8EIZ9-F1
#
_entry.id   AF-A0A1H8EIZ9-F1
#
_cell.length_a   1.000
_cell.length_b   1.000
_cell.length_c   1.000
_cell.angle_alpha   90.00
_cell.angle_beta   90.00
_cell.angle_gamma   90.00
#
_symmetry.space_group_name_H-M   'P 1'
#
loop_
_entity.id
_entity.type
_entity.pdbx_description
1 polymer ?
#
loop_
_entity_poly.entity_id
_entity_poly.type
_entity_poly.pdbx_seq_one_letter_code
_entity_poly.pdbx_strand_id
1 'polypeptide(L)' 'MKRHGEPDIIVTDKLRSYGAAMKVIRNADKQDTGR' A
#
# COMPACT_ATOMS: atom_id res chain seq x y z
N MET A 1 -4.68 -6.61 8.52
CA MET A 1 -5.65 -6.98 7.45
C MET A 1 -6.12 -8.44 7.57
N LYS A 2 -6.36 -9.01 8.77
CA LYS A 2 -6.78 -10.42 8.89
C LYS A 2 -8.28 -10.67 8.64
N ARG A 3 -9.10 -9.61 8.55
CA ARG A 3 -10.56 -9.72 8.51
C ARG A 3 -11.17 -9.73 7.10
N HIS A 4 -10.43 -9.31 6.08
CA HIS A 4 -10.95 -9.14 4.70
C HIS A 4 -10.03 -9.72 3.60
N GLY A 5 -9.08 -10.60 3.95
CA GLY A 5 -8.10 -11.09 2.98
C GLY A 5 -7.07 -10.02 2.60
N GLU A 6 -6.23 -10.34 1.62
CA GLU A 6 -5.26 -9.38 1.07
C GLU A 6 -5.97 -8.44 0.09
N PRO A 7 -5.80 -7.11 0.21
CA PRO A 7 -6.41 -6.16 -0.72
C PRO A 7 -5.79 -6.27 -2.11
N ASP A 8 -6.64 -6.17 -3.14
CA ASP A 8 -6.21 -6.17 -4.54
C ASP A 8 -5.42 -4.90 -4.91
N ILE A 9 -5.83 -3.75 -4.36
CA ILE A 9 -5.20 -2.44 -4.57
C ILE A 9 -5.19 -1.67 -3.26
N ILE A 10 -4.04 -1.08 -2.91
CA ILE A 10 -3.91 -0.22 -1.73
C ILE A 10 -3.71 1.22 -2.19
N VAL A 11 -4.75 2.04 -2.03
CA VAL A 11 -4.72 3.46 -2.38
C VAL A 11 -4.14 4.25 -1.24
N THR A 12 -3.14 5.07 -1.55
CA THR A 12 -2.37 5.81 -0.55
C THR A 12 -2.16 7.23 -1.01
N ASP A 13 -2.01 8.14 -0.04
CA ASP A 13 -1.54 9.48 -0.34
C ASP A 13 -0.06 9.44 -0.81
N LYS A 14 0.39 10.53 -1.45
CA LYS A 14 1.72 10.65 -2.07
C LYS A 14 2.85 10.89 -1.05
N LEU A 15 2.62 10.68 0.25
CA LEU A 15 3.68 10.84 1.24
C LEU A 15 4.74 9.75 1.10
N ARG A 16 6.01 10.17 1.06
CA ARG A 16 7.18 9.26 0.94
C ARG A 16 7.25 8.24 2.08
N SER A 17 6.73 8.58 3.25
CA SER A 17 6.62 7.70 4.42
C SER A 17 5.76 6.46 4.14
N TYR A 18 4.69 6.62 3.37
CA TYR A 18 3.77 5.52 3.08
C TYR A 18 4.36 4.54 2.06
N GLY A 19 5.08 5.04 1.04
CA GLY A 19 5.85 4.19 0.12
C GLY A 19 6.95 3.38 0.83
N ALA A 20 7.59 3.95 1.86
CA ALA A 20 8.57 3.22 2.67
C ALA A 20 7.88 2.11 3.50
N ALA A 21 6.74 2.40 4.12
CA ALA A 21 5.95 1.41 4.83
C ALA A 21 5.47 0.28 3.91
N MET A 22 5.08 0.59 2.67
CA MET A 22 4.67 -0.39 1.67
C MET A 22 5.79 -1.34 1.25
N LYS A 23 7.04 -0.87 1.18
CA LYS A 23 8.21 -1.73 0.96
C LYS A 23 8.46 -2.69 2.13
N VAL A 24 8.31 -2.22 3.38
CA VAL A 24 8.47 -3.06 4.58
C VAL A 24 7.41 -4.15 4.64
N ILE A 25 6.18 -3.82 4.25
CA ILE A 25 5.05 -4.76 4.21
C ILE A 25 5.15 -5.70 2.98
N ARG A 26 6.08 -5.46 2.05
CA ARG A 26 6.23 -6.16 0.76
C ARG A 26 4.98 -6.05 -0.14
N ASN A 27 4.18 -5.00 0.05
CA ASN A 27 2.98 -4.71 -0.75
C ASN A 27 3.15 -3.47 -1.64
N ALA A 28 4.40 -3.08 -1.90
CA ALA A 28 4.72 -1.95 -2.76
C ALA A 28 4.17 -2.10 -4.18
N ASP A 29 4.11 -3.32 -4.71
CA ASP A 29 3.64 -3.58 -6.08
C ASP A 29 2.12 -3.45 -6.23
N LYS A 30 1.37 -3.49 -5.12
CA LYS A 30 -0.09 -3.31 -5.07
C LYS A 30 -0.49 -1.88 -4.67
N GLN A 31 0.49 -1.00 -4.53
CA GLN A 31 0.27 0.39 -4.15
C GLN A 31 -0.15 1.21 -5.36
N ASP A 32 -1.36 1.77 -5.31
CA ASP A 32 -1.79 2.80 -6.26
C ASP A 32 -1.71 4.17 -5.58
N THR A 33 -0.91 5.06 -6.17
CA THR A 33 -0.79 6.44 -5.69
C THR A 33 -1.70 7.33 -6.52
N GLY A 34 -2.83 7.71 -5.94
CA GLY A 34 -3.83 8.54 -6.63
C GLY A 34 -3.27 9.88 -7.10
N ARG A 35 -3.60 10.29 -8.34
CA ARG A 35 -3.41 11.67 -8.80
C ARG A 35 -4.61 12.54 -8.47
#